data_AF-A0A3D3PGC3-F1
#
_entry.id   AF-A0A3D3PGC3-F1
#
_cell.length_a   1.000
_cell.length_b   1.000
_cell.length_c   1.000
_cell.angle_alpha   90.00
_cell.angle_beta   90.00
_cell.angle_gamma   90.00
#
_symmetry.space_group_name_H-M   'P 1'
#
loop_
_entity.id
_entity.type
_entity.pdbx_description
1 polymer ?
#
loop_
_entity_poly.entity_id
_entity_poly.type
_entity_poly.pdbx_seq_one_letter_code
_entity_poly.pdbx_strand_id
1 'polypeptide(L)'
;WTNDQLKVIFDSQGAGGLKILKDLIAHDPVLKLSYHQVKICVQTSKFTFIPKEIYSDSDLDSYALFAYPALESDILVKEISSVKIKNITAIDKSLRKYLISNFNDPLIFNQVNPLIESSLKLYHNTINTTLILQFNTDSFEALVLKNNNLAYYNLFNTESVNEFNYFLLGIMRELQLKSTGTDVVISGETSESEDLYKCVQKYFSNIAFADCGILTRQATIFRGIPAHQFFSLISMNLCE
;
A
#
# COMPACT_ATOMS: atom_id res chain seq x y z
N TRP A 1 -3.50 1.43 -29.54
CA TRP A 1 -2.29 1.45 -28.71
C TRP A 1 -2.65 1.03 -27.29
N THR A 2 -2.89 -0.26 -27.08
CA THR A 2 -3.15 -0.84 -25.75
C THR A 2 -1.82 -1.26 -25.17
N ASN A 3 -1.10 -0.32 -24.55
CA ASN A 3 0.32 -0.43 -24.23
C ASN A 3 0.62 -0.38 -22.73
N ASP A 4 -0.30 -0.88 -21.89
CA ASP A 4 -0.09 -1.03 -20.44
C ASP A 4 0.82 -2.23 -20.17
N GLN A 5 2.06 -2.12 -20.65
CA GLN A 5 3.08 -3.11 -20.44
C GLN A 5 4.08 -2.62 -19.42
N LEU A 6 4.22 -3.35 -18.31
CA LEU A 6 5.35 -3.19 -17.41
C LEU A 6 6.63 -3.46 -18.20
N LYS A 7 7.58 -2.52 -18.22
CA LYS A 7 8.82 -2.67 -19.01
C LYS A 7 10.03 -2.98 -18.14
N VAL A 8 10.10 -2.30 -16.99
CA VAL A 8 11.23 -2.37 -16.06
C VAL A 8 10.68 -2.25 -14.65
N ILE A 9 11.20 -3.06 -13.75
CA ILE A 9 11.12 -2.84 -12.31
C ILE A 9 12.53 -2.48 -11.85
N PHE A 10 12.62 -1.42 -11.08
CA PHE A 10 13.84 -0.99 -10.43
C PHE A 10 13.58 -0.97 -8.93
N ASP A 11 14.51 -1.54 -8.18
CA ASP A 11 14.49 -1.55 -6.73
C ASP A 11 15.80 -0.96 -6.21
N SER A 12 15.70 -0.11 -5.19
CA SER A 12 16.82 0.49 -4.50
C SER A 12 16.55 0.46 -3.01
N GLN A 13 17.39 -0.28 -2.30
CA GLN A 13 17.29 -0.38 -0.85
C GLN A 13 18.09 0.72 -0.17
N GLY A 14 17.52 1.33 0.86
CA GLY A 14 18.22 2.31 1.70
C GLY A 14 17.34 2.94 2.76
N ALA A 15 17.89 3.08 3.98
CA ALA A 15 17.25 3.77 5.09
C ALA A 15 17.73 5.23 5.18
N GLY A 16 16.86 6.20 4.93
CA GLY A 16 17.27 7.62 4.97
C GLY A 16 16.33 8.66 4.34
N GLY A 17 15.10 8.27 3.97
CA GLY A 17 14.04 9.18 3.54
C GLY A 17 14.45 10.13 2.40
N LEU A 18 14.31 11.44 2.61
CA LEU A 18 14.56 12.46 1.58
C LEU A 18 16.02 12.54 1.14
N LYS A 19 16.99 12.21 2.00
CA LYS A 19 18.42 12.28 1.63
C LYS A 19 18.74 11.23 0.57
N ILE A 20 18.35 9.98 0.81
CA ILE A 20 18.57 8.89 -0.15
C ILE A 20 17.80 9.13 -1.43
N LEU A 21 16.57 9.62 -1.34
CA LEU A 21 15.79 9.96 -2.55
C LEU A 21 16.51 11.03 -3.41
N LYS A 22 17.09 12.05 -2.77
CA LYS A 22 17.90 13.07 -3.48
C LYS A 22 19.11 12.46 -4.17
N ASP A 23 19.82 11.60 -3.46
CA ASP A 23 21.01 10.93 -4.00
C ASP A 23 20.62 10.01 -5.16
N LEU A 24 19.52 9.27 -5.05
CA LEU A 24 19.03 8.37 -6.10
C LEU A 24 18.63 9.16 -7.37
N ILE A 25 17.80 10.20 -7.23
CA ILE A 25 17.38 11.04 -8.37
C ILE A 25 18.60 11.75 -8.99
N ALA A 26 19.61 12.12 -8.19
CA ALA A 26 20.81 12.76 -8.70
C ALA A 26 21.69 11.82 -9.54
N HIS A 27 21.72 10.52 -9.23
CA HIS A 27 22.65 9.58 -9.86
C HIS A 27 22.01 8.60 -10.84
N ASP A 28 20.69 8.40 -10.79
CA ASP A 28 19.97 7.50 -11.70
C ASP A 28 19.47 8.25 -12.96
N PRO A 29 20.00 7.96 -14.16
CA PRO A 29 19.55 8.60 -15.40
C PRO A 29 18.10 8.29 -15.76
N VAL A 30 17.58 7.12 -15.38
CA VAL A 30 16.21 6.67 -15.70
C VAL A 30 15.19 7.55 -14.98
N LEU A 31 15.46 7.94 -13.74
CA LEU A 31 14.57 8.82 -12.96
C LEU A 31 14.49 10.26 -13.51
N LYS A 32 15.45 10.67 -14.36
CA LYS A 32 15.50 12.01 -14.98
C LYS A 32 14.86 12.08 -16.36
N LEU A 33 14.42 10.96 -16.92
CA LEU A 33 13.76 10.94 -18.22
C LEU A 33 12.39 11.63 -18.14
N SER A 34 11.92 12.13 -19.28
CA SER A 34 10.55 12.67 -19.37
C SER A 34 9.54 11.53 -19.50
N TYR A 35 8.67 11.43 -18.50
CA TYR A 35 7.56 10.48 -18.49
C TYR A 35 6.26 11.18 -18.85
N HIS A 36 5.34 10.45 -19.47
CA HIS A 36 3.98 10.96 -19.71
C HIS A 36 3.24 11.27 -18.40
N GLN A 37 3.42 10.41 -17.40
CA GLN A 37 2.86 10.59 -16.06
C GLN A 37 3.82 9.95 -15.05
N VAL A 38 4.05 10.64 -13.93
CA VAL A 38 4.73 10.09 -12.76
C VAL A 38 3.69 9.90 -11.65
N LYS A 39 3.63 8.69 -11.08
CA LYS A 39 2.82 8.39 -9.90
C LYS A 39 3.76 8.02 -8.77
N ILE A 40 3.52 8.58 -7.58
CA ILE A 40 4.39 8.42 -6.42
C ILE A 40 3.54 7.92 -5.27
N CYS A 41 4.02 6.88 -4.60
CA CYS A 41 3.38 6.33 -3.42
C CYS A 41 4.26 6.65 -2.20
N VAL A 42 3.68 7.27 -1.18
CA VAL A 42 4.39 7.58 0.07
C VAL A 42 3.82 6.73 1.17
N GLN A 43 4.70 5.98 1.83
CA GLN A 43 4.34 5.23 3.03
C GLN A 43 4.36 6.14 4.25
N THR A 44 3.23 6.26 4.94
CA THR A 44 3.11 7.01 6.20
C THR A 44 1.96 6.46 7.04
N SER A 45 2.11 6.47 8.36
CA SER A 45 1.03 6.19 9.31
C SER A 45 0.12 7.40 9.56
N LYS A 46 0.47 8.57 9.02
CA LYS A 46 -0.25 9.83 9.22
C LYS A 46 -1.34 10.01 8.18
N PHE A 47 -2.41 9.22 8.29
CA PHE A 47 -3.56 9.33 7.42
C PHE A 47 -4.85 9.01 8.17
N THR A 48 -5.99 9.37 7.57
CA THR A 48 -7.31 9.01 8.07
C THR A 48 -8.30 8.86 6.91
N PHE A 49 -9.37 8.10 7.15
CA PHE A 49 -10.44 7.86 6.19
C PHE A 49 -11.69 8.63 6.59
N ILE A 50 -12.20 9.43 5.65
CA ILE A 50 -13.50 10.09 5.77
C ILE A 50 -14.42 9.49 4.70
N PRO A 51 -15.57 8.91 5.06
CA PRO A 51 -16.56 8.49 4.08
C PRO A 51 -16.93 9.65 3.16
N LYS A 52 -16.94 9.41 1.84
CA LYS A 52 -17.21 10.43 0.82
C LYS A 52 -18.54 11.14 1.05
N GLU A 53 -19.53 10.43 1.57
CA GLU A 53 -20.88 10.95 1.83
C GLU A 53 -20.92 12.05 2.91
N ILE A 54 -19.95 12.07 3.83
CA ILE A 54 -19.86 13.08 4.90
C ILE A 54 -18.68 14.03 4.73
N TYR A 55 -17.88 13.86 3.68
CA TYR A 55 -16.73 14.71 3.42
C TYR A 55 -17.16 16.08 2.88
N SER A 56 -16.63 17.15 3.47
CA SER A 56 -16.72 18.51 2.96
C SER A 56 -15.34 19.16 2.87
N ASP A 57 -15.05 19.86 1.78
CA ASP A 57 -13.81 20.65 1.64
C ASP A 57 -13.70 21.75 2.73
N SER A 58 -14.84 22.24 3.24
CA SER A 58 -14.86 23.24 4.33
C SER A 58 -14.28 22.72 5.64
N ASP A 59 -14.30 21.41 5.85
CA ASP A 59 -13.97 20.77 7.13
C ASP A 59 -12.60 20.08 7.08
N LEU A 60 -11.84 20.26 5.98
CA LEU A 60 -10.56 19.60 5.73
C LEU A 60 -9.57 19.77 6.89
N ASP A 61 -9.46 20.98 7.44
CA ASP A 61 -8.56 21.26 8.56
C ASP A 61 -8.93 20.44 9.80
N SER A 62 -10.24 20.25 10.05
CA SER A 62 -10.72 19.43 11.16
C SER A 62 -10.41 17.95 10.94
N TYR A 63 -10.65 17.45 9.72
CA TYR A 63 -10.34 16.06 9.40
C TYR A 63 -8.84 15.77 9.45
N ALA A 64 -8.01 16.72 9.00
CA ALA A 64 -6.57 16.58 9.00
C ALA A 64 -6.00 16.34 10.40
N LEU A 65 -6.64 16.86 11.47
CA LEU A 65 -6.22 16.60 12.85
C LEU A 65 -6.24 15.11 13.22
N PHE A 66 -7.15 14.32 12.64
CA PHE A 66 -7.21 12.87 12.88
C PHE A 66 -6.08 12.09 12.20
N ALA A 67 -5.36 12.70 11.24
CA ALA A 67 -4.15 12.13 10.65
C ALA A 67 -2.89 12.40 11.50
N TYR A 68 -3.02 13.13 12.62
CA TYR A 68 -1.91 13.53 13.51
C TYR A 68 -0.70 14.13 12.75
N PRO A 69 -0.91 15.21 11.97
CA PRO A 69 0.15 15.83 11.19
C PRO A 69 1.28 16.35 12.10
N ALA A 70 2.52 16.28 11.62
CA ALA A 70 3.59 17.08 12.22
C ALA A 70 3.45 18.55 11.83
N LEU A 71 4.09 19.46 12.57
CA LEU A 71 4.05 20.90 12.33
C LEU A 71 4.36 21.27 10.87
N GLU A 72 5.35 20.60 10.26
CA GLU A 72 5.80 20.83 8.88
C GLU A 72 5.21 19.81 7.89
N SER A 73 3.90 19.54 8.00
CA SER A 73 3.20 18.66 7.07
C SER A 73 2.31 19.44 6.12
N ASP A 74 2.29 19.03 4.86
CA ASP A 74 1.22 19.35 3.92
C ASP A 74 0.15 18.25 3.97
N ILE A 75 -1.09 18.59 3.58
CA ILE A 75 -2.20 17.64 3.52
C ILE A 75 -2.47 17.25 2.06
N LEU A 76 -2.57 15.95 1.82
CA LEU A 76 -3.03 15.35 0.57
C LEU A 76 -4.43 14.77 0.78
N VAL A 77 -5.32 15.01 -0.17
CA VAL A 77 -6.64 14.38 -0.19
C VAL A 77 -6.72 13.53 -1.45
N LYS A 78 -6.91 12.22 -1.29
CA LYS A 78 -7.10 11.28 -2.40
C LYS A 78 -8.39 10.50 -2.20
N GLU A 79 -9.15 10.37 -3.27
CA GLU A 79 -10.32 9.49 -3.25
C GLU A 79 -9.90 8.05 -3.53
N ILE A 80 -10.54 7.11 -2.83
CA ILE A 80 -10.51 5.69 -3.15
C ILE A 80 -11.90 5.34 -3.61
N SER A 81 -12.11 5.46 -4.92
CA SER A 81 -13.45 5.48 -5.53
C SER A 81 -14.18 4.16 -5.33
N SER A 82 -13.44 3.04 -5.33
CA SER A 82 -13.97 1.69 -5.14
C SER A 82 -14.66 1.48 -3.79
N VAL A 83 -14.32 2.28 -2.77
CA VAL A 83 -14.91 2.21 -1.42
C VAL A 83 -15.57 3.51 -0.97
N LYS A 84 -15.64 4.52 -1.86
CA LYS A 84 -16.23 5.84 -1.58
C LYS A 84 -15.64 6.48 -0.31
N ILE A 85 -14.32 6.49 -0.18
CA ILE A 85 -13.61 7.14 0.95
C ILE A 85 -12.70 8.23 0.41
N LYS A 86 -12.60 9.34 1.15
CA LYS A 86 -11.52 10.32 1.05
C LYS A 86 -10.44 9.96 2.05
N ASN A 87 -9.28 9.57 1.54
CA ASN A 87 -8.07 9.40 2.31
C ASN A 87 -7.37 10.76 2.47
N ILE A 88 -7.25 11.20 3.72
CA ILE A 88 -6.57 12.44 4.09
C ILE A 88 -5.24 12.06 4.69
N THR A 89 -4.15 12.47 4.05
CA THR A 89 -2.79 12.05 4.40
C THR A 89 -1.93 13.27 4.68
N ALA A 90 -1.22 13.26 5.80
CA ALA A 90 -0.19 14.24 6.09
C ALA A 90 1.17 13.78 5.54
N ILE A 91 1.80 14.62 4.73
CA ILE A 91 3.12 14.38 4.11
C ILE A 91 4.09 15.47 4.54
N ASP A 92 5.36 15.11 4.74
CA ASP A 92 6.41 16.10 4.98
C ASP A 92 6.47 17.15 3.85
N LYS A 93 6.39 18.43 4.22
CA LYS A 93 6.34 19.54 3.27
C LYS A 93 7.60 19.64 2.41
N SER A 94 8.76 19.31 2.98
CA SER A 94 10.03 19.35 2.26
C SER A 94 10.13 18.24 1.22
N LEU A 95 9.63 17.05 1.54
CA LEU A 95 9.49 15.92 0.64
C LEU A 95 8.55 16.27 -0.50
N ARG A 96 7.32 16.72 -0.21
CA ARG A 96 6.35 17.09 -1.25
C ARG A 96 6.90 18.16 -2.19
N LYS A 97 7.49 19.22 -1.64
CA LYS A 97 8.13 20.28 -2.45
C LYS A 97 9.22 19.72 -3.35
N TYR A 98 10.06 18.83 -2.83
CA TYR A 98 11.12 18.20 -3.60
C TYR A 98 10.55 17.35 -4.74
N LEU A 99 9.53 16.53 -4.49
CA LEU A 99 8.88 15.71 -5.52
C LEU A 99 8.29 16.55 -6.65
N ILE A 100 7.53 17.60 -6.32
CA ILE A 100 6.90 18.50 -7.32
C ILE A 100 7.95 19.30 -8.11
N SER A 101 9.12 19.53 -7.53
CA SER A 101 10.21 20.27 -8.20
C SER A 101 11.04 19.39 -9.14
N ASN A 102 11.03 18.06 -8.99
CA ASN A 102 11.82 17.13 -9.80
C ASN A 102 10.99 16.39 -10.86
N PHE A 103 9.70 16.21 -10.63
CA PHE A 103 8.81 15.53 -11.56
C PHE A 103 7.77 16.50 -12.11
N ASN A 104 7.47 16.39 -13.40
CA ASN A 104 6.42 17.19 -14.03
C ASN A 104 5.04 16.64 -13.63
N ASP A 105 4.28 17.44 -12.88
CA ASP A 105 2.93 17.14 -12.41
C ASP A 105 2.74 15.73 -11.81
N PRO A 106 3.49 15.36 -10.74
CA PRO A 106 3.42 14.04 -10.17
C PRO A 106 2.11 13.83 -9.39
N LEU A 107 1.48 12.69 -9.58
CA LEU A 107 0.36 12.25 -8.75
C LEU A 107 0.90 11.56 -7.51
N ILE A 108 0.70 12.17 -6.33
CA ILE A 108 1.19 11.65 -5.05
C ILE A 108 0.04 10.97 -4.30
N PHE A 109 0.23 9.71 -3.92
CA PHE A 109 -0.72 8.87 -3.20
C PHE A 109 -0.11 8.36 -1.89
N ASN A 110 -0.97 7.91 -0.98
CA ASN A 110 -0.58 7.14 0.20
C ASN A 110 -0.56 5.64 -0.15
N GLN A 111 0.21 4.83 0.59
CA GLN A 111 0.32 3.38 0.40
C GLN A 111 -1.01 2.62 0.42
N VAL A 112 -2.01 3.14 1.16
CA VAL A 112 -3.35 2.55 1.20
C VAL A 112 -4.03 2.52 -0.17
N ASN A 113 -3.85 3.58 -0.98
CA ASN A 113 -4.58 3.76 -2.23
C ASN A 113 -4.36 2.59 -3.19
N PRO A 114 -3.13 2.26 -3.60
CA PRO A 114 -2.89 1.12 -4.48
C PRO A 114 -3.30 -0.21 -3.85
N LEU A 115 -3.11 -0.39 -2.53
CA LEU A 115 -3.42 -1.66 -1.87
C LEU A 115 -4.92 -1.93 -1.86
N ILE A 116 -5.77 -0.93 -1.56
CA ILE A 116 -7.22 -1.10 -1.57
C ILE A 116 -7.73 -1.35 -2.99
N GLU A 117 -7.32 -0.53 -3.96
CA GLU A 117 -7.81 -0.65 -5.34
C GLU A 117 -7.44 -2.01 -5.95
N SER A 118 -6.22 -2.50 -5.71
CA SER A 118 -5.82 -3.83 -6.20
C SER A 118 -6.47 -4.97 -5.45
N SER A 119 -6.61 -4.87 -4.13
CA SER A 119 -7.25 -5.90 -3.32
C SER A 119 -8.71 -6.09 -3.72
N LEU A 120 -9.46 -5.00 -3.93
CA LEU A 120 -10.83 -5.10 -4.42
C LEU A 120 -10.85 -5.65 -5.84
N LYS A 121 -10.01 -5.15 -6.74
CA LYS A 121 -9.98 -5.66 -8.12
C LYS A 121 -9.76 -7.19 -8.18
N LEU A 122 -8.86 -7.72 -7.36
CA LEU A 122 -8.50 -9.14 -7.35
C LEU A 122 -9.44 -10.02 -6.52
N TYR A 123 -9.95 -9.50 -5.40
CA TYR A 123 -10.62 -10.33 -4.38
C TYR A 123 -12.07 -9.90 -4.08
N HIS A 124 -12.68 -8.97 -4.82
CA HIS A 124 -14.08 -8.54 -4.63
C HIS A 124 -15.16 -9.59 -4.94
N ASN A 125 -14.83 -10.86 -5.18
CA ASN A 125 -15.82 -11.92 -5.41
C ASN A 125 -15.51 -13.19 -4.62
N THR A 126 -14.70 -13.07 -3.56
CA THR A 126 -14.43 -14.19 -2.66
C THR A 126 -15.63 -14.41 -1.74
N ILE A 127 -16.00 -15.67 -1.53
CA ILE A 127 -17.07 -16.03 -0.58
C ILE A 127 -16.58 -15.85 0.87
N ASN A 128 -15.30 -16.14 1.10
CA ASN A 128 -14.65 -16.04 2.39
C ASN A 128 -14.25 -14.59 2.69
N THR A 129 -14.02 -14.29 3.97
CA THR A 129 -13.33 -13.05 4.36
C THR A 129 -11.89 -13.12 3.85
N THR A 130 -11.38 -12.03 3.28
CA THR A 130 -10.00 -12.00 2.80
C THR A 130 -9.18 -11.05 3.67
N LEU A 131 -8.16 -11.59 4.34
CA LEU A 131 -7.15 -10.82 5.06
C LEU A 131 -5.92 -10.67 4.16
N ILE A 132 -5.62 -9.43 3.77
CA ILE A 132 -4.42 -9.10 3.01
C ILE A 132 -3.37 -8.53 3.98
N LEU A 133 -2.19 -9.13 3.99
CA LEU A 133 -1.02 -8.72 4.77
C LEU A 133 0.09 -8.28 3.80
N GLN A 134 0.36 -6.99 3.78
CA GLN A 134 1.44 -6.39 3.00
C GLN A 134 2.61 -6.09 3.94
N PHE A 135 3.70 -6.84 3.82
CA PHE A 135 4.89 -6.67 4.64
C PHE A 135 5.84 -5.65 4.00
N ASN A 136 6.25 -4.66 4.77
CA ASN A 136 7.26 -3.67 4.41
C ASN A 136 8.46 -3.87 5.35
N THR A 137 9.56 -3.15 5.15
CA THR A 137 10.82 -3.37 5.89
C THR A 137 10.65 -3.35 7.42
N ASP A 138 10.01 -2.30 7.98
CA ASP A 138 9.83 -2.12 9.44
C ASP A 138 8.34 -1.97 9.84
N SER A 139 7.44 -2.41 8.98
CA SER A 139 5.99 -2.26 9.19
C SER A 139 5.21 -3.27 8.36
N PHE A 140 3.93 -3.42 8.65
CA PHE A 140 3.02 -4.14 7.77
C PHE A 140 1.68 -3.42 7.69
N GLU A 141 0.99 -3.63 6.59
CA GLU A 141 -0.38 -3.19 6.40
C GLU A 141 -1.30 -4.41 6.49
N ALA A 142 -2.38 -4.27 7.25
CA ALA A 142 -3.44 -5.27 7.34
C ALA A 142 -4.71 -4.70 6.75
N LEU A 143 -5.23 -5.34 5.71
CA LEU A 143 -6.46 -4.98 5.04
C LEU A 143 -7.43 -6.18 5.12
N VAL A 144 -8.68 -5.95 5.51
CA VAL A 144 -9.71 -6.99 5.51
C VAL A 144 -10.84 -6.61 4.57
N LEU A 145 -11.11 -7.51 3.62
CA LEU A 145 -12.28 -7.48 2.77
C LEU A 145 -13.33 -8.45 3.29
N LYS A 146 -14.56 -7.96 3.45
CA LYS A 146 -15.71 -8.76 3.88
C LYS A 146 -16.91 -8.39 3.04
N ASN A 147 -17.62 -9.39 2.51
CA ASN A 147 -18.78 -9.18 1.63
C ASN A 147 -18.46 -8.19 0.50
N ASN A 148 -17.32 -8.39 -0.17
CA ASN A 148 -16.85 -7.58 -1.31
C ASN A 148 -16.63 -6.10 -1.00
N ASN A 149 -16.48 -5.72 0.28
CA ASN A 149 -16.24 -4.36 0.72
C ASN A 149 -15.04 -4.30 1.67
N LEU A 150 -14.43 -3.11 1.76
CA LEU A 150 -13.41 -2.82 2.77
C LEU A 150 -14.06 -2.82 4.17
N ALA A 151 -13.61 -3.73 5.02
CA ALA A 151 -14.04 -3.81 6.42
C ALA A 151 -13.01 -3.21 7.38
N TYR A 152 -11.73 -3.28 7.02
CA TYR A 152 -10.63 -2.80 7.86
C TYR A 152 -9.42 -2.46 7.00
N TYR A 153 -8.69 -1.42 7.41
CA TYR A 153 -7.31 -1.20 6.99
C TYR A 153 -6.56 -0.49 8.10
N ASN A 154 -5.33 -0.92 8.38
CA ASN A 154 -4.40 -0.17 9.21
C ASN A 154 -2.94 -0.51 8.84
N LEU A 155 -2.03 0.41 9.18
CA LEU A 155 -0.58 0.22 9.08
C LEU A 155 0.01 0.17 10.50
N PHE A 156 0.84 -0.84 10.74
CA PHE A 156 1.52 -1.04 12.02
C PHE A 156 3.02 -1.05 11.81
N ASN A 157 3.74 -0.24 12.59
CA ASN A 157 5.19 -0.42 12.72
C ASN A 157 5.44 -1.69 13.54
N THR A 158 6.42 -2.48 13.12
CA THR A 158 6.80 -3.70 13.82
C THR A 158 8.28 -3.96 13.66
N GLU A 159 8.96 -4.21 14.77
CA GLU A 159 10.41 -4.47 14.78
C GLU A 159 10.71 -5.97 14.95
N SER A 160 9.68 -6.79 15.20
CA SER A 160 9.84 -8.23 15.41
C SER A 160 8.61 -9.06 15.06
N VAL A 161 8.84 -10.33 14.79
CA VAL A 161 7.78 -11.33 14.56
C VAL A 161 6.83 -11.45 15.76
N ASN A 162 7.31 -11.21 16.99
CA ASN A 162 6.49 -11.25 18.20
C ASN A 162 5.50 -10.09 18.25
N GLU A 163 5.94 -8.88 17.89
CA GLU A 163 5.07 -7.71 17.78
C GLU A 163 4.06 -7.87 16.64
N PHE A 164 4.51 -8.33 15.48
CA PHE A 164 3.62 -8.71 14.39
C PHE A 164 2.53 -9.69 14.85
N ASN A 165 2.93 -10.75 15.57
CA ASN A 165 1.98 -11.73 16.10
C ASN A 165 0.96 -11.11 17.07
N TYR A 166 1.41 -10.20 17.94
CA TYR A 166 0.54 -9.48 18.85
C TYR A 166 -0.53 -8.68 18.08
N PHE A 167 -0.13 -7.92 17.06
CA PHE A 167 -1.07 -7.16 16.24
C PHE A 167 -2.00 -8.07 15.43
N LEU A 168 -1.48 -9.16 14.84
CA LEU A 168 -2.28 -10.13 14.10
C LEU A 168 -3.38 -10.74 14.97
N LEU A 169 -3.05 -11.19 16.19
CA LEU A 169 -4.02 -11.69 17.16
C LEU A 169 -5.04 -10.62 17.58
N GLY A 170 -4.60 -9.36 17.70
CA GLY A 170 -5.47 -8.21 17.93
C GLY A 170 -6.52 -8.04 16.84
N ILE A 171 -6.08 -8.01 15.57
CA ILE A 171 -6.94 -7.90 14.38
C ILE A 171 -7.91 -9.08 14.31
N MET A 172 -7.40 -10.30 14.52
CA MET A 172 -8.24 -11.51 14.54
C MET A 172 -9.35 -11.42 15.59
N ARG A 173 -9.02 -10.95 16.80
CA ARG A 173 -9.99 -10.79 17.88
C ARG A 173 -11.02 -9.70 17.57
N GLU A 174 -10.57 -8.53 17.12
CA GLU A 174 -11.44 -7.37 16.85
C GLU A 174 -12.43 -7.66 15.73
N LEU A 175 -11.96 -8.28 14.64
CA LEU A 175 -12.78 -8.58 13.47
C LEU A 175 -13.40 -9.99 13.51
N GLN A 176 -13.17 -10.73 14.60
CA GLN A 176 -13.64 -12.11 14.81
C GLN A 176 -13.22 -13.05 13.68
N LEU A 177 -12.00 -12.88 13.15
CA LEU A 177 -11.46 -13.73 12.10
C LEU A 177 -11.22 -15.15 12.64
N LYS A 178 -11.63 -16.13 11.85
CA LYS A 178 -11.44 -17.56 12.14
C LYS A 178 -10.55 -18.17 11.07
N SER A 179 -9.79 -19.20 11.46
CA SER A 179 -8.99 -19.98 10.50
C SER A 179 -9.85 -20.51 9.35
N THR A 180 -11.05 -21.00 9.67
CA THR A 180 -12.06 -21.41 8.69
C THR A 180 -12.84 -20.19 8.19
N GLY A 181 -12.93 -20.04 6.87
CA GLY A 181 -13.66 -18.93 6.24
C GLY A 181 -12.88 -17.62 6.14
N THR A 182 -11.57 -17.63 6.44
CA THR A 182 -10.66 -16.52 6.14
C THR A 182 -9.56 -16.99 5.21
N ASP A 183 -9.48 -16.37 4.04
CA ASP A 183 -8.38 -16.54 3.10
C ASP A 183 -7.33 -15.47 3.37
N VAL A 184 -6.06 -15.84 3.47
CA VAL A 184 -4.97 -14.89 3.68
C VAL A 184 -4.17 -14.69 2.40
N VAL A 185 -3.98 -13.42 2.03
CA VAL A 185 -3.11 -13.03 0.91
C VAL A 185 -1.91 -12.32 1.49
N ILE A 186 -0.71 -12.77 1.12
CA ILE A 186 0.56 -12.19 1.55
C ILE A 186 1.21 -11.46 0.38
N SER A 187 1.71 -10.26 0.63
CA SER A 187 2.48 -9.47 -0.32
C SER A 187 3.59 -8.67 0.38
N GLY A 188 4.46 -8.04 -0.39
CA GLY A 188 5.60 -7.30 0.12
C GLY A 188 6.78 -8.20 0.51
N GLU A 189 7.71 -7.65 1.29
CA GLU A 189 9.03 -8.21 1.62
C GLU A 189 8.96 -9.41 2.56
N THR A 190 8.45 -10.55 2.06
CA THR A 190 8.54 -11.81 2.77
C THR A 190 8.54 -13.05 1.85
N SER A 191 8.79 -14.21 2.43
CA SER A 191 8.87 -15.51 1.76
C SER A 191 8.40 -16.65 2.68
N GLU A 192 8.12 -17.83 2.12
CA GLU A 192 7.66 -18.98 2.91
C GLU A 192 8.65 -19.44 3.98
N SER A 193 9.94 -19.19 3.76
CA SER A 193 11.02 -19.53 4.70
C SER A 193 11.11 -18.59 5.90
N GLU A 194 10.48 -17.41 5.84
CA GLU A 194 10.60 -16.39 6.86
C GLU A 194 9.65 -16.60 8.03
N ASP A 195 10.04 -16.07 9.18
CA ASP A 195 9.31 -16.26 10.43
C ASP A 195 7.97 -15.49 10.46
N LEU A 196 7.84 -14.41 9.69
CA LEU A 196 6.58 -13.71 9.47
C LEU A 196 5.54 -14.63 8.83
N TYR A 197 5.89 -15.29 7.71
CA TYR A 197 5.02 -16.24 7.04
C TYR A 197 4.66 -17.43 7.95
N LYS A 198 5.66 -18.04 8.60
CA LYS A 198 5.43 -19.13 9.56
C LYS A 198 4.53 -18.71 10.71
N CYS A 199 4.59 -17.44 11.12
CA CYS A 199 3.69 -16.91 12.15
C CYS A 199 2.23 -16.90 11.67
N VAL A 200 1.97 -16.45 10.45
CA VAL A 200 0.62 -16.49 9.84
C VAL A 200 0.11 -17.94 9.73
N GLN A 201 0.97 -18.87 9.32
CA GLN A 201 0.64 -20.30 9.19
C GLN A 201 0.19 -20.97 10.49
N LYS A 202 0.52 -20.42 11.67
CA LYS A 202 0.03 -20.94 12.95
C LYS A 202 -1.49 -20.79 13.10
N TYR A 203 -2.09 -19.83 12.41
CA TYR A 203 -3.48 -19.42 12.61
C TYR A 203 -4.36 -19.68 11.38
N PHE A 204 -3.80 -19.64 10.18
CA PHE A 204 -4.54 -19.76 8.93
C PHE A 204 -4.02 -20.92 8.09
N SER A 205 -4.93 -21.63 7.44
CA SER A 205 -4.61 -22.77 6.57
C SER A 205 -4.65 -22.41 5.09
N ASN A 206 -5.47 -21.45 4.68
CA ASN A 206 -5.53 -20.97 3.31
C ASN A 206 -4.73 -19.67 3.16
N ILE A 207 -3.47 -19.79 2.73
CA ILE A 207 -2.53 -18.69 2.55
C ILE A 207 -2.00 -18.74 1.12
N ALA A 208 -2.04 -17.60 0.43
CA ALA A 208 -1.48 -17.45 -0.91
C ALA A 208 -0.67 -16.15 -1.01
N PHE A 209 0.31 -16.11 -1.92
CA PHE A 209 0.96 -14.85 -2.28
C PHE A 209 0.13 -14.08 -3.32
N ALA A 210 0.18 -12.75 -3.28
CA ALA A 210 -0.58 -11.91 -4.18
C ALA A 210 -0.19 -12.11 -5.66
N ASP A 211 -1.18 -12.39 -6.51
CA ASP A 211 -0.97 -12.61 -7.95
C ASP A 211 -0.90 -11.28 -8.71
N CYS A 212 0.33 -10.86 -9.00
CA CYS A 212 0.61 -9.66 -9.79
C CYS A 212 0.35 -9.84 -11.30
N GLY A 213 0.25 -11.08 -11.80
CA GLY A 213 0.08 -11.37 -13.22
C GLY A 213 -1.24 -10.83 -13.78
N ILE A 214 -2.30 -10.86 -12.97
CA ILE A 214 -3.60 -10.28 -13.30
C ILE A 214 -3.51 -8.74 -13.41
N LEU A 215 -2.68 -8.10 -12.58
CA LEU A 215 -2.50 -6.64 -12.55
C LEU A 215 -1.68 -6.12 -13.73
N THR A 216 -0.64 -6.84 -14.14
CA THR A 216 0.27 -6.43 -15.22
C THR A 216 -0.15 -6.96 -16.60
N ARG A 217 -1.13 -7.87 -16.65
CA ARG A 217 -1.49 -8.67 -17.84
C ARG A 217 -0.28 -9.40 -18.46
N GLN A 218 0.79 -9.60 -17.67
CA GLN A 218 2.07 -10.14 -18.12
C GLN A 218 2.76 -10.91 -17.00
N ALA A 219 2.51 -12.21 -16.96
CA ALA A 219 3.17 -13.13 -16.01
C ALA A 219 4.66 -13.32 -16.30
N THR A 220 5.12 -13.08 -17.53
CA THR A 220 6.48 -13.45 -17.97
C THR A 220 7.58 -12.50 -17.49
N ILE A 221 7.25 -11.25 -17.13
CA ILE A 221 8.24 -10.27 -16.66
C ILE A 221 8.80 -10.67 -15.28
N PHE A 222 8.01 -11.37 -14.48
CA PHE A 222 8.39 -11.83 -13.16
C PHE A 222 9.05 -13.21 -13.15
N ARG A 223 9.48 -13.73 -14.31
CA ARG A 223 10.18 -15.03 -14.35
C ARG A 223 11.45 -14.96 -13.52
N GLY A 224 11.45 -15.67 -12.39
CA GLY A 224 12.57 -15.69 -11.44
C GLY A 224 12.58 -14.55 -10.43
N ILE A 225 11.52 -13.72 -10.37
CA ILE A 225 11.38 -12.64 -9.40
C ILE A 225 10.08 -12.85 -8.60
N PRO A 226 10.11 -12.78 -7.26
CA PRO A 226 8.91 -12.90 -6.42
C PRO A 226 8.01 -11.66 -6.62
N ALA A 227 7.08 -11.73 -7.58
CA ALA A 227 6.26 -10.60 -7.98
C ALA A 227 5.48 -9.95 -6.82
N HIS A 228 5.03 -10.76 -5.85
CA HIS A 228 4.29 -10.32 -4.68
C HIS A 228 5.03 -9.28 -3.85
N GLN A 229 6.38 -9.25 -3.89
CA GLN A 229 7.18 -8.24 -3.20
C GLN A 229 6.96 -6.84 -3.76
N PHE A 230 6.58 -6.72 -5.04
CA PHE A 230 6.36 -5.45 -5.72
C PHE A 230 4.87 -5.11 -5.86
N PHE A 231 3.98 -5.82 -5.16
CA PHE A 231 2.53 -5.74 -5.35
C PHE A 231 1.99 -4.32 -5.28
N SER A 232 2.31 -3.56 -4.22
CA SER A 232 1.86 -2.18 -4.05
C SER A 232 2.37 -1.24 -5.16
N LEU A 233 3.63 -1.40 -5.58
CA LEU A 233 4.21 -0.60 -6.66
C LEU A 233 3.51 -0.87 -8.00
N ILE A 234 3.28 -2.15 -8.32
CA ILE A 234 2.57 -2.56 -9.53
C ILE A 234 1.14 -2.03 -9.54
N SER A 235 0.49 -2.06 -8.37
CA SER A 235 -0.90 -1.63 -8.17
C SER A 235 -1.12 -0.14 -8.39
N MET A 236 -0.07 0.68 -8.43
CA MET A 236 -0.16 2.12 -8.72
C MET A 236 -0.76 2.43 -10.10
N ASN A 237 -0.74 1.48 -11.03
CA ASN A 237 -1.41 1.65 -12.32
C ASN A 237 -2.94 1.78 -12.18
N LEU A 238 -3.53 1.27 -11.09
CA LEU A 238 -4.97 1.33 -10.82
C LEU A 238 -5.44 2.64 -10.19
N CYS A 239 -4.53 3.41 -9.59
CA CYS A 239 -4.88 4.67 -8.94
C CYS A 239 -5.06 5.78 -9.99
N GLU A 240 -6.15 6.55 -9.90
CA GLU A 240 -6.41 7.72 -10.76
C GLU A 240 -6.22 9.04 -9.99
#